data_AF-A0AAU3ZH61-F1
#
_entry.id   AF-A0AAU3ZH61-F1
#
_cell.length_a   1.000
_cell.length_b   1.000
_cell.length_c   1.000
_cell.angle_alpha   90.00
_cell.angle_beta   90.00
_cell.angle_gamma   90.00
#
_symmetry.space_group_name_H-M   'P 1'
#
loop_
_entity.id
_entity.type
_entity.pdbx_description
1 polymer ?
#
loop_
_entity_poly.entity_id
_entity_poly.type
_entity_poly.pdbx_seq_one_letter_code
_entity_poly.pdbx_strand_id
1 'polypeptide(L)'
;MESPDVVPGARQARYSTVSTSLALCGDRRLGELVATAAPLGSGIGGRSALLEVAGTPVFVKRVPLTGRELRPDHVRSTANLFGLPVFCQYGIGGPGFGAWRELAAHTMTTNWALAGQYQGFPLMYHWRVLPDTAPALPDELADVERAVAYWGGGPEVRARIEALEQSPASLVLFLEYIPRTLHTWLTEQVRAGDETADRAVSLVEKELVAGTSFMNDRGLLHFDAHFENILTDGRRLYFADYGLALSSRFDLSPHEADFFERHRTYDRAYTLSYLVNWLISGVYGYERAGREALIRACAEGERPPAGPSEAAAVVTRHAPLAAVVTDFYGRLQDESREIPYPLEEIRRILEPRG
;
A
#
# COMPACT_ATOMS: atom_id res chain seq x y z
N MET A 1 26.36 17.18 -7.95
CA MET A 1 26.45 16.52 -6.64
C MET A 1 25.99 15.09 -6.87
N GLU A 2 26.92 14.19 -7.10
CA GLU A 2 26.64 12.79 -7.44
C GLU A 2 25.99 12.10 -6.24
N SER A 3 24.87 11.43 -6.47
CA SER A 3 24.13 10.70 -5.46
C SER A 3 24.97 9.51 -4.97
N PRO A 4 25.08 9.24 -3.67
CA PRO A 4 25.91 8.16 -3.10
C PRO A 4 25.46 6.72 -3.48
N ASP A 5 24.41 6.56 -4.28
CA ASP A 5 23.81 5.27 -4.64
C ASP A 5 24.40 4.61 -5.92
N VAL A 6 25.53 5.09 -6.45
CA VAL A 6 26.15 4.55 -7.68
C VAL A 6 27.23 3.48 -7.41
N VAL A 7 27.45 3.08 -6.15
CA VAL A 7 28.37 1.97 -5.84
C VAL A 7 27.59 0.66 -5.75
N PRO A 8 27.85 -0.33 -6.62
CA PRO A 8 27.27 -1.67 -6.48
C PRO A 8 27.50 -2.21 -5.07
N GLY A 9 26.43 -2.64 -4.39
CA GLY A 9 26.51 -3.15 -3.02
C GLY A 9 26.28 -2.12 -1.90
N ALA A 10 26.15 -0.82 -2.21
CA ALA A 10 25.95 0.21 -1.17
C ALA A 10 24.65 0.00 -0.37
N ARG A 11 23.55 -0.40 -1.04
CA ARG A 11 22.26 -0.70 -0.38
C ARG A 11 22.37 -1.91 0.55
N GLN A 12 23.06 -2.97 0.11
CA GLN A 12 23.30 -4.18 0.90
C GLN A 12 24.24 -3.93 2.09
N ALA A 13 25.28 -3.11 1.90
CA ALA A 13 26.19 -2.70 2.97
C ALA A 13 25.43 -1.90 4.03
N ARG A 14 24.60 -0.93 3.61
CA ARG A 14 23.73 -0.14 4.50
C ARG A 14 22.76 -1.03 5.26
N TYR A 15 22.12 -1.97 4.58
CA TYR A 15 21.27 -2.98 5.20
C TYR A 15 22.01 -3.76 6.30
N SER A 16 23.19 -4.28 5.98
CA SER A 16 23.99 -5.08 6.91
C SER A 16 24.38 -4.26 8.15
N THR A 17 24.83 -3.02 7.96
CA THR A 17 25.20 -2.11 9.06
C THR A 17 24.00 -1.80 9.96
N VAL A 18 22.91 -1.28 9.38
CA VAL A 18 21.75 -0.82 10.15
C VAL A 18 21.04 -2.00 10.82
N SER A 19 20.85 -3.11 10.11
CA SER A 19 20.24 -4.32 10.65
C SER A 19 21.05 -4.88 11.82
N THR A 20 22.39 -4.92 11.71
CA THR A 20 23.28 -5.35 12.80
C THR A 20 23.18 -4.42 14.00
N SER A 21 23.21 -3.10 13.80
CA SER A 21 23.08 -2.13 14.90
C SER A 21 21.77 -2.28 15.66
N LEU A 22 20.66 -2.48 14.96
CA LEU A 22 19.34 -2.70 15.57
C LEU A 22 19.25 -4.07 16.26
N ALA A 23 19.79 -5.13 15.65
CA ALA A 23 19.75 -6.49 16.21
C ALA A 23 20.55 -6.63 17.51
N LEU A 24 21.58 -5.81 17.71
CA LEU A 24 22.36 -5.76 18.94
C LEU A 24 21.66 -5.00 20.08
N CYS A 25 20.56 -4.31 19.79
CA CYS A 25 19.78 -3.60 20.80
C CYS A 25 18.74 -4.52 21.42
N GLY A 26 18.68 -4.54 22.76
CA GLY A 26 17.55 -5.14 23.49
C GLY A 26 16.31 -4.24 23.46
N ASP A 27 15.16 -4.78 23.85
CA ASP A 27 13.85 -4.13 23.73
C ASP A 27 13.79 -2.77 24.47
N ARG A 28 14.42 -2.64 25.66
CA ARG A 28 14.52 -1.36 26.37
C ARG A 28 15.21 -0.29 25.51
N ARG A 29 16.33 -0.65 24.88
CA ARG A 29 17.11 0.28 24.07
C ARG A 29 16.39 0.66 22.79
N LEU A 30 15.71 -0.31 22.16
CA LEU A 30 14.86 -0.03 21.00
C LEU A 30 13.69 0.89 21.37
N GLY A 31 13.07 0.69 22.54
CA GLY A 31 12.04 1.58 23.07
C GLY A 31 12.53 3.02 23.26
N GLU A 32 13.71 3.20 23.85
CA GLU A 32 14.34 4.53 23.98
C GLU A 32 14.58 5.20 22.63
N LEU A 33 15.10 4.46 21.65
CA LEU A 33 15.34 4.99 20.30
C LEU A 33 14.03 5.45 19.64
N VAL A 34 13.00 4.60 19.68
CA VAL A 34 11.68 4.90 19.11
C VAL A 34 11.02 6.10 19.79
N ALA A 35 11.20 6.26 21.11
CA ALA A 35 10.67 7.39 21.86
C ALA A 35 11.31 8.74 21.46
N THR A 36 12.56 8.71 20.97
CA THR A 36 13.29 9.91 20.50
C THR A 36 13.14 10.19 19.01
N ALA A 37 12.45 9.32 18.26
CA ALA A 37 12.28 9.46 16.82
C ALA A 37 11.41 10.67 16.48
N ALA A 38 11.78 11.40 15.42
CA ALA A 38 11.04 12.56 14.96
C ALA A 38 9.72 12.13 14.30
N PRO A 39 8.54 12.55 14.79
CA PRO A 39 7.26 12.15 14.19
C PRO A 39 7.15 12.58 12.73
N LEU A 40 6.65 11.69 11.86
CA LEU A 40 6.38 11.97 10.45
C LEU A 40 4.87 12.04 10.15
N GLY A 41 4.07 11.19 10.80
CA GLY A 41 2.61 11.19 10.61
C GLY A 41 1.90 10.05 11.33
N SER A 42 0.57 10.03 11.24
CA SER A 42 -0.30 8.98 11.79
C SER A 42 -1.51 8.74 10.89
N GLY A 43 -1.98 7.50 10.82
CA GLY A 43 -3.19 7.10 10.09
C GLY A 43 -3.64 5.69 10.47
N ILE A 44 -4.51 5.08 9.67
CA ILE A 44 -5.08 3.73 9.94
C ILE A 44 -3.98 2.67 10.09
N GLY A 45 -2.93 2.74 9.27
CA GLY A 45 -1.77 1.84 9.33
C GLY A 45 -0.85 2.06 10.55
N GLY A 46 -1.16 3.01 11.42
CA GLY A 46 -0.40 3.30 12.64
C GLY A 46 0.37 4.61 12.59
N ARG A 47 1.44 4.71 13.40
CA ARG A 47 2.26 5.92 13.54
C ARG A 47 3.59 5.76 12.83
N SER A 48 4.08 6.83 12.21
CA SER A 48 5.37 6.87 11.54
C SER A 48 6.30 7.92 12.13
N ALA A 49 7.59 7.61 12.16
CA ALA A 49 8.65 8.49 12.65
C ALA A 49 9.96 8.26 11.89
N LEU A 50 10.88 9.21 11.99
CA LEU A 50 12.21 9.15 11.43
C LEU A 50 13.24 9.03 12.56
N LEU A 51 14.15 8.07 12.42
CA LEU A 51 15.25 7.82 13.34
C LEU A 51 16.57 7.78 12.56
N GLU A 52 17.67 8.21 13.17
CA GLU A 52 19.00 7.94 12.65
C GLU A 52 19.60 6.70 13.34
N VAL A 53 20.09 5.75 12.55
CA VAL A 53 20.78 4.55 13.04
C VAL A 53 22.07 4.38 12.27
N ALA A 54 23.21 4.38 12.96
CA ALA A 54 24.53 4.25 12.35
C ALA A 54 24.74 5.22 11.16
N GLY A 55 24.36 6.49 11.33
CA GLY A 55 24.47 7.51 10.28
C GLY A 55 23.47 7.36 9.12
N THR A 56 22.50 6.45 9.23
CA THR A 56 21.50 6.19 8.19
C THR A 56 20.09 6.59 8.66
N PRO A 57 19.33 7.36 7.87
CA PRO A 57 17.91 7.59 8.13
C PRO A 57 17.09 6.29 8.01
N VAL A 58 16.27 6.02 9.02
CA VAL A 58 15.41 4.84 9.15
C VAL A 58 13.98 5.30 9.38
N PHE A 59 13.08 4.83 8.52
CA PHE A 59 11.65 5.03 8.69
C PHE A 59 11.13 4.02 9.72
N VAL A 60 10.46 4.50 10.76
CA VAL A 60 9.91 3.66 11.82
C VAL A 60 8.40 3.65 11.68
N LYS A 61 7.80 2.49 11.44
CA LYS A 61 6.35 2.29 11.47
C LYS A 61 5.97 1.56 12.75
N ARG A 62 4.97 2.06 13.47
CA ARG A 62 4.40 1.44 14.68
C ARG A 62 2.97 1.04 14.39
N VAL A 63 2.76 -0.26 14.25
CA VAL A 63 1.45 -0.86 13.97
C VAL A 63 0.85 -1.35 15.29
N PRO A 64 -0.36 -0.94 15.68
CA PRO A 64 -1.00 -1.43 16.90
C PRO A 64 -1.09 -2.95 16.90
N LEU A 65 -0.70 -3.57 18.02
CA LEU A 65 -0.70 -5.02 18.19
C LEU A 65 -1.62 -5.38 19.37
N THR A 66 -2.72 -6.05 19.06
CA THR A 66 -3.78 -6.30 20.05
C THR A 66 -3.41 -7.41 21.03
N GLY A 67 -4.09 -7.45 22.18
CA GLY A 67 -3.93 -8.53 23.15
C GLY A 67 -4.25 -9.93 22.57
N ARG A 68 -5.13 -10.02 21.57
CA ARG A 68 -5.41 -11.27 20.85
C ARG A 68 -4.23 -11.70 19.99
N GLU A 69 -3.61 -10.78 19.27
CA GLU A 69 -2.43 -11.03 18.42
C GLU A 69 -1.16 -11.35 19.22
N LEU A 70 -1.12 -10.98 20.50
CA LEU A 70 -0.01 -11.25 21.43
C LEU A 70 -0.06 -12.63 22.10
N ARG A 71 -1.16 -13.38 21.96
CA ARG A 71 -1.26 -14.71 22.58
C ARG A 71 -0.16 -15.63 22.01
N PRO A 72 0.46 -16.51 22.82
CA PRO A 72 1.60 -17.31 22.38
C PRO A 72 1.37 -18.13 21.10
N ASP A 73 0.14 -18.62 20.90
CA ASP A 73 -0.32 -19.38 19.73
C ASP A 73 -0.59 -18.51 18.49
N HIS A 74 -0.72 -17.19 18.66
CA HIS A 74 -1.02 -16.24 17.58
C HIS A 74 0.19 -15.40 17.15
N VAL A 75 1.33 -15.46 17.86
CA VAL A 75 2.53 -14.72 17.51
C VAL A 75 2.98 -15.10 16.09
N ARG A 76 3.07 -14.09 15.20
CA ARG A 76 3.37 -14.23 13.76
C ARG A 76 2.33 -15.02 12.96
N SER A 77 1.15 -15.28 13.53
CA SER A 77 0.05 -15.88 12.77
C SER A 77 -0.45 -14.90 11.71
N THR A 78 -0.59 -15.37 10.48
CA THR A 78 -1.19 -14.60 9.38
C THR A 78 -2.68 -14.91 9.21
N ALA A 79 -3.27 -15.66 10.15
CA ALA A 79 -4.69 -15.97 10.16
C ALA A 79 -5.54 -14.73 10.41
N ASN A 80 -6.76 -14.74 9.88
CA ASN A 80 -7.78 -13.76 10.22
C ASN A 80 -8.31 -14.05 11.63
N LEU A 81 -7.55 -13.59 12.64
CA LEU A 81 -7.83 -13.91 14.04
C LEU A 81 -9.21 -13.42 14.48
N PHE A 82 -9.72 -12.34 13.89
CA PHE A 82 -11.01 -11.77 14.28
C PHE A 82 -12.20 -12.31 13.47
N GLY A 83 -11.97 -13.10 12.43
CA GLY A 83 -13.03 -13.57 11.54
C GLY A 83 -13.64 -12.44 10.70
N LEU A 84 -12.87 -11.40 10.39
CA LEU A 84 -13.34 -10.25 9.63
C LEU A 84 -13.84 -10.67 8.24
N PRO A 85 -14.93 -10.07 7.75
CA PRO A 85 -15.37 -10.26 6.36
C PRO A 85 -14.29 -9.83 5.37
N VAL A 86 -14.14 -10.57 4.26
CA VAL A 86 -13.10 -10.33 3.25
C VAL A 86 -13.20 -8.95 2.57
N PHE A 87 -14.38 -8.32 2.53
CA PHE A 87 -14.53 -6.99 1.97
C PHE A 87 -13.80 -5.91 2.80
N CYS A 88 -13.43 -6.17 4.06
CA CYS A 88 -12.58 -5.28 4.85
C CYS A 88 -11.15 -5.17 4.29
N GLN A 89 -10.79 -5.96 3.28
CA GLN A 89 -9.48 -5.95 2.63
C GLN A 89 -9.32 -4.76 1.67
N TYR A 90 -10.43 -4.19 1.18
CA TYR A 90 -10.39 -3.02 0.31
C TYR A 90 -9.94 -1.77 1.08
N GLY A 91 -9.03 -1.00 0.48
CA GLY A 91 -8.45 0.24 1.03
C GLY A 91 -9.42 1.42 1.09
N ILE A 92 -10.56 1.26 1.78
CA ILE A 92 -11.60 2.29 1.95
C ILE A 92 -11.89 2.58 3.43
N GLY A 93 -10.88 2.42 4.30
CA GLY A 93 -10.99 2.74 5.73
C GLY A 93 -11.30 1.55 6.64
N GLY A 94 -10.84 0.35 6.28
CA GLY A 94 -11.13 -0.89 7.02
C GLY A 94 -10.35 -1.02 8.33
N PRO A 95 -10.77 -1.92 9.24
CA PRO A 95 -10.11 -2.14 10.53
C PRO A 95 -8.80 -2.97 10.43
N GLY A 96 -8.43 -3.43 9.23
CA GLY A 96 -7.23 -4.24 8.98
C GLY A 96 -7.28 -5.66 9.59
N PHE A 97 -6.57 -6.62 8.97
CA PHE A 97 -6.64 -8.03 9.36
C PHE A 97 -5.62 -8.46 10.42
N GLY A 98 -4.50 -7.76 10.53
CA GLY A 98 -3.53 -7.99 11.60
C GLY A 98 -2.11 -7.55 11.25
N ALA A 99 -1.37 -7.11 12.27
CA ALA A 99 -0.02 -6.56 12.11
C ALA A 99 0.98 -7.63 11.63
N TRP A 100 0.73 -8.91 11.95
CA TRP A 100 1.56 -10.02 11.54
C TRP A 100 1.53 -10.27 10.02
N ARG A 101 0.44 -9.94 9.31
CA ARG A 101 0.39 -9.99 7.83
C ARG A 101 1.32 -8.98 7.21
N GLU A 102 1.32 -7.76 7.73
CA GLU A 102 2.23 -6.71 7.27
C GLU A 102 3.71 -7.10 7.50
N LEU A 103 4.04 -7.65 8.67
CA LEU A 103 5.38 -8.18 8.93
C LEU A 103 5.79 -9.27 7.93
N ALA A 104 4.88 -10.21 7.65
CA ALA A 104 5.14 -11.30 6.71
C ALA A 104 5.40 -10.77 5.30
N ALA A 105 4.60 -9.79 4.85
CA ALA A 105 4.79 -9.13 3.56
C ALA A 105 6.13 -8.39 3.47
N HIS A 106 6.49 -7.60 4.49
CA HIS A 106 7.81 -6.95 4.56
C HIS A 106 8.97 -7.95 4.57
N THR A 107 8.79 -9.09 5.23
CA THR A 107 9.78 -10.18 5.22
C THR A 107 9.93 -10.75 3.81
N MET A 108 8.83 -11.02 3.10
CA MET A 108 8.87 -11.53 1.72
C MET A 108 9.57 -10.54 0.78
N THR A 109 9.17 -9.27 0.81
CA THR A 109 9.64 -8.23 -0.12
C THR A 109 11.09 -7.86 0.14
N THR A 110 11.51 -7.78 1.40
CA THR A 110 12.93 -7.58 1.77
C THR A 110 13.79 -8.72 1.25
N ASN A 111 13.36 -9.98 1.39
CA ASN A 111 14.13 -11.13 0.90
C ASN A 111 14.21 -11.15 -0.64
N TRP A 112 13.15 -10.75 -1.36
CA TRP A 112 13.21 -10.63 -2.82
C TRP A 112 14.21 -9.55 -3.27
N ALA A 113 14.25 -8.42 -2.58
CA ALA A 113 15.20 -7.35 -2.87
C ALA A 113 16.64 -7.74 -2.54
N LEU A 114 16.90 -8.35 -1.38
CA LEU A 114 18.25 -8.81 -1.00
C LEU A 114 18.76 -9.92 -1.92
N ALA A 115 17.88 -10.81 -2.39
CA ALA A 115 18.23 -11.86 -3.35
C ALA A 115 18.37 -11.37 -4.80
N GLY A 116 18.21 -10.06 -5.06
CA GLY A 116 18.34 -9.51 -6.40
C GLY A 116 17.16 -9.80 -7.34
N GLN A 117 16.04 -10.36 -6.85
CA GLN A 117 14.91 -10.79 -7.69
C GLN A 117 14.09 -9.59 -8.19
N TYR A 118 13.81 -8.62 -7.32
CA TYR A 118 13.16 -7.36 -7.67
C TYR A 118 13.49 -6.30 -6.62
N GLN A 119 13.87 -5.10 -7.08
CA GLN A 119 14.42 -4.07 -6.20
C GLN A 119 13.40 -3.01 -5.75
N GLY A 120 12.18 -3.04 -6.28
CA GLY A 120 11.13 -2.03 -6.04
C GLY A 120 10.38 -2.20 -4.72
N PHE A 121 11.10 -2.47 -3.63
CA PHE A 121 10.57 -2.57 -2.27
C PHE A 121 11.54 -1.92 -1.29
N PRO A 122 11.10 -1.08 -0.32
CA PRO A 122 11.96 -0.65 0.77
C PRO A 122 12.39 -1.85 1.62
N LEU A 123 13.64 -1.85 2.10
CA LEU A 123 14.16 -2.94 2.94
C LEU A 123 13.70 -2.78 4.39
N MET A 124 13.26 -3.87 5.03
CA MET A 124 13.07 -3.94 6.47
C MET A 124 14.38 -4.33 7.16
N TYR A 125 15.01 -3.37 7.84
CA TYR A 125 16.26 -3.60 8.58
C TYR A 125 16.05 -4.44 9.85
N HIS A 126 14.96 -4.19 10.58
CA HIS A 126 14.64 -4.89 11.82
C HIS A 126 13.14 -4.76 12.15
N TRP A 127 12.67 -5.55 13.11
CA TRP A 127 11.37 -5.36 13.73
C TRP A 127 11.38 -5.84 15.18
N ARG A 128 10.50 -5.27 16.00
CA ARG A 128 10.32 -5.69 17.40
C ARG A 128 8.91 -5.44 17.89
N VAL A 129 8.43 -6.25 18.82
CA VAL A 129 7.24 -5.93 19.61
C VAL A 129 7.70 -5.13 20.81
N LEU A 130 7.17 -3.92 20.99
CA LEU A 130 7.50 -3.05 22.11
C LEU A 130 6.23 -2.66 22.86
N PRO A 131 6.28 -2.57 24.21
CA PRO A 131 5.19 -1.98 24.99
C PRO A 131 4.86 -0.59 24.47
N ASP A 132 3.56 -0.31 24.34
CA ASP A 132 3.09 0.94 23.77
C ASP A 132 1.73 1.30 24.35
N THR A 133 1.43 2.59 24.36
CA THR A 133 0.05 3.05 24.57
C THR A 133 -0.64 3.03 23.23
N ALA A 134 -1.81 2.39 23.16
CA ALA A 134 -2.66 2.40 21.98
C ALA A 134 -2.84 3.85 21.48
N PRO A 135 -2.65 4.11 20.17
CA PRO A 135 -2.99 5.41 19.62
C PRO A 135 -4.50 5.63 19.73
N ALA A 136 -4.93 6.90 19.68
CA ALA A 136 -6.32 7.19 19.38
C ALA A 136 -6.71 6.47 18.08
N LEU A 137 -7.93 5.95 18.02
CA LEU A 137 -8.45 5.38 16.78
C LEU A 137 -8.39 6.45 15.67
N PRO A 138 -8.03 6.05 14.44
CA PRO A 138 -8.11 6.95 13.29
C PRO A 138 -9.56 7.39 13.07
N ASP A 139 -9.77 8.55 12.44
CA ASP A 139 -11.08 9.18 12.28
C ASP A 139 -12.12 8.22 11.65
N GLU A 140 -11.69 7.35 10.74
CA GLU A 140 -12.53 6.35 10.07
C GLU A 140 -13.10 5.29 11.03
N LEU A 141 -12.42 5.05 12.16
CA LEU A 141 -12.78 4.03 13.16
C LEU A 141 -13.20 4.64 14.50
N ALA A 142 -13.04 5.95 14.70
CA ALA A 142 -13.27 6.64 15.97
C ALA A 142 -14.74 6.56 16.43
N ASP A 143 -15.70 6.59 15.49
CA ASP A 143 -17.10 6.27 15.76
C ASP A 143 -17.34 4.78 15.51
N VAL A 144 -17.17 3.97 16.56
CA VAL A 144 -17.25 2.49 16.49
C VAL A 144 -18.61 2.03 15.96
N GLU A 145 -19.71 2.65 16.38
CA GLU A 145 -21.07 2.28 15.93
C GLU A 145 -21.23 2.52 14.43
N ARG A 146 -20.81 3.71 13.97
CA ARG A 146 -20.85 4.05 12.55
C ARG A 146 -19.92 3.15 11.73
N ALA A 147 -18.72 2.87 12.21
CA ALA A 147 -17.76 2.02 11.51
C ALA A 147 -18.28 0.57 11.38
N VAL A 148 -18.85 0.02 12.46
CA VAL A 148 -19.47 -1.32 12.45
C VAL A 148 -20.64 -1.36 11.48
N ALA A 149 -21.54 -0.38 11.52
CA ALA A 149 -22.66 -0.28 10.58
C ALA A 149 -22.17 -0.16 9.12
N TYR A 150 -21.14 0.65 8.88
CA TYR A 150 -20.54 0.81 7.55
C TYR A 150 -19.99 -0.52 7.01
N TRP A 151 -19.30 -1.29 7.84
CA TRP A 151 -18.66 -2.56 7.48
C TRP A 151 -19.57 -3.80 7.63
N GLY A 152 -20.89 -3.63 7.53
CA GLY A 152 -21.84 -4.76 7.45
C GLY A 152 -22.46 -5.20 8.77
N GLY A 153 -22.19 -4.50 9.88
CA GLY A 153 -22.87 -4.70 11.17
C GLY A 153 -22.41 -5.91 11.98
N GLY A 154 -21.39 -6.64 11.53
CA GLY A 154 -20.90 -7.86 12.18
C GLY A 154 -20.21 -7.60 13.53
N PRO A 155 -20.40 -8.46 14.55
CA PRO A 155 -19.70 -8.34 15.83
C PRO A 155 -18.17 -8.49 15.71
N GLU A 156 -17.69 -9.14 14.64
CA GLU A 156 -16.26 -9.33 14.35
C GLU A 156 -15.54 -8.01 14.09
N VAL A 157 -16.20 -7.09 13.37
CA VAL A 157 -15.66 -5.75 13.07
C VAL A 157 -15.54 -4.94 14.36
N ARG A 158 -16.60 -4.97 15.20
CA ARG A 158 -16.57 -4.30 16.52
C ARG A 158 -15.43 -4.81 17.37
N ALA A 159 -15.33 -6.14 17.50
CA ALA A 159 -14.31 -6.78 18.32
C ALA A 159 -12.90 -6.40 17.85
N ARG A 160 -12.67 -6.22 16.55
CA ARG A 160 -11.39 -5.74 16.02
C ARG A 160 -11.12 -4.29 16.38
N ILE A 161 -12.09 -3.38 16.19
CA ILE A 161 -11.92 -1.95 16.47
C ILE A 161 -11.65 -1.71 17.97
N GLU A 162 -12.44 -2.35 18.84
CA GLU A 162 -12.26 -2.25 20.30
C GLU A 162 -10.91 -2.84 20.74
N ALA A 163 -10.46 -3.94 20.11
CA ALA A 163 -9.15 -4.50 20.39
C ALA A 163 -8.00 -3.58 19.95
N LEU A 164 -8.16 -2.86 18.83
CA LEU A 164 -7.19 -1.87 18.36
C LEU A 164 -7.06 -0.72 19.36
N GLU A 165 -8.18 -0.19 19.85
CA GLU A 165 -8.22 0.87 20.87
C GLU A 165 -7.53 0.44 22.18
N GLN A 166 -7.55 -0.85 22.50
CA GLN A 166 -6.98 -1.42 23.71
C GLN A 166 -5.61 -2.08 23.49
N SER A 167 -4.94 -1.78 22.38
CA SER A 167 -3.65 -2.41 22.04
C SER A 167 -2.58 -2.14 23.12
N PRO A 168 -2.02 -3.18 23.78
CA PRO A 168 -1.02 -3.00 24.84
C PRO A 168 0.42 -2.85 24.30
N ALA A 169 0.61 -3.04 23.00
CA ALA A 169 1.90 -3.02 22.34
C ALA A 169 1.77 -2.53 20.90
N SER A 170 2.91 -2.20 20.30
CA SER A 170 3.03 -2.03 18.86
C SER A 170 4.05 -3.02 18.29
N LEU A 171 3.76 -3.51 17.09
CA LEU A 171 4.77 -4.04 16.21
C LEU A 171 5.51 -2.85 15.59
N VAL A 172 6.80 -2.73 15.90
CA VAL A 172 7.66 -1.67 15.37
C VAL A 172 8.50 -2.23 14.24
N LEU A 173 8.34 -1.64 13.06
CA LEU A 173 9.08 -1.95 11.84
C LEU A 173 10.12 -0.86 11.60
N PHE A 174 11.37 -1.25 11.40
CA PHE A 174 12.47 -0.36 11.04
C PHE A 174 12.78 -0.57 9.55
N LEU A 175 12.38 0.39 8.73
CA LEU A 175 12.36 0.33 7.28
C LEU A 175 13.37 1.31 6.67
N GLU A 176 13.81 1.01 5.46
CA GLU A 176 14.55 1.93 4.59
C GLU A 176 13.73 3.20 4.36
N TYR A 177 14.34 4.36 4.61
CA TYR A 177 13.71 5.64 4.38
C TYR A 177 13.88 6.08 2.93
N ILE A 178 12.76 6.24 2.22
CA ILE A 178 12.70 6.82 0.88
C ILE A 178 11.82 8.07 0.99
N PRO A 179 12.39 9.29 0.80
CA PRO A 179 11.75 10.52 1.28
C PRO A 179 10.58 11.02 0.43
N ARG A 180 10.33 10.43 -0.75
CA ARG A 180 9.36 10.95 -1.71
C ARG A 180 8.31 9.89 -1.99
N THR A 181 7.05 10.24 -1.73
CA THR A 181 5.91 9.50 -2.27
C THR A 181 5.81 9.75 -3.78
N LEU A 182 5.27 8.77 -4.50
CA LEU A 182 4.98 8.88 -5.92
C LEU A 182 4.03 10.05 -6.18
N HIS A 183 3.04 10.26 -5.30
CA HIS A 183 2.10 11.38 -5.43
C HIS A 183 2.83 12.72 -5.46
N THR A 184 3.69 12.98 -4.47
CA THR A 184 4.43 14.24 -4.38
C THR A 184 5.41 14.39 -5.55
N TRP A 185 6.14 13.32 -5.90
CA TRP A 185 7.09 13.34 -7.01
C TRP A 185 6.43 13.59 -8.36
N LEU A 186 5.37 12.86 -8.69
CA LEU A 186 4.69 13.00 -9.98
C LEU A 186 4.02 14.37 -10.13
N THR A 187 3.47 14.92 -9.04
CA THR A 187 2.93 16.30 -9.01
C THR A 187 3.99 17.33 -9.40
N GLU A 188 5.21 17.21 -8.88
CA GLU A 188 6.32 18.10 -9.24
C GLU A 188 6.76 17.91 -10.71
N GLN A 189 6.79 16.67 -11.21
CA GLN A 189 7.15 16.40 -12.61
C GLN A 189 6.14 17.02 -13.58
N VAL A 190 4.84 16.93 -13.27
CA VAL A 190 3.79 17.56 -14.08
C VAL A 190 3.90 19.09 -14.06
N ARG A 191 4.15 19.69 -12.89
CA ARG A 191 4.34 21.15 -12.78
C ARG A 191 5.59 21.66 -13.50
N ALA A 192 6.59 20.81 -13.72
CA ALA A 192 7.82 21.17 -14.41
C ALA A 192 7.66 21.29 -15.94
N GLY A 193 6.54 20.82 -16.51
CA GLY A 193 6.20 20.96 -17.93
C GLY A 193 6.04 19.64 -18.68
N ASP A 194 5.44 19.71 -19.87
CA ASP A 194 4.92 18.56 -20.61
C ASP A 194 5.98 17.47 -20.90
N GLU A 195 7.19 17.84 -21.32
CA GLU A 195 8.26 16.86 -21.60
C GLU A 195 8.71 16.10 -20.33
N THR A 196 8.63 16.74 -19.17
CA THR A 196 8.97 16.12 -17.89
C THR A 196 7.82 15.27 -17.39
N ALA A 197 6.59 15.74 -17.57
CA ALA A 197 5.37 14.97 -17.32
C ALA A 197 5.37 13.66 -18.12
N ASP A 198 5.60 13.71 -19.43
CA ASP A 198 5.55 12.54 -20.31
C ASP A 198 6.59 11.48 -19.91
N ARG A 199 7.82 11.89 -19.61
CA ARG A 199 8.88 10.98 -19.12
C ARG A 199 8.50 10.33 -17.79
N ALA A 200 7.93 11.11 -16.87
CA ALA A 200 7.51 10.61 -15.57
C ALA A 200 6.33 9.63 -15.69
N VAL A 201 5.33 9.95 -16.50
CA VAL A 201 4.16 9.09 -16.75
C VAL A 201 4.58 7.76 -17.37
N SER A 202 5.48 7.79 -18.37
CA SER A 202 6.03 6.56 -18.98
C SER A 202 6.76 5.68 -17.96
N LEU A 203 7.59 6.28 -17.10
CA LEU A 203 8.27 5.55 -16.02
C LEU A 203 7.26 4.92 -15.06
N VAL A 204 6.26 5.69 -14.62
CA VAL A 204 5.26 5.26 -13.65
C VAL A 204 4.43 4.10 -14.20
N GLU A 205 3.87 4.23 -15.40
CA GLU A 205 3.09 3.15 -16.02
C GLU A 205 3.91 1.84 -16.07
N LYS A 206 5.14 1.93 -16.57
CA LYS A 206 6.04 0.77 -16.70
C LYS A 206 6.33 0.10 -15.36
N GLU A 207 6.70 0.89 -14.35
CA GLU A 207 7.09 0.36 -13.03
C GLU A 207 5.88 -0.15 -12.23
N LEU A 208 4.69 0.43 -12.42
CA LEU A 208 3.44 -0.09 -11.86
C LEU A 208 3.13 -1.48 -12.41
N VAL A 209 3.20 -1.64 -13.74
CA VAL A 209 2.98 -2.95 -14.38
C VAL A 209 4.02 -3.97 -13.93
N ALA A 210 5.30 -3.59 -13.90
CA ALA A 210 6.38 -4.50 -13.51
C ALA A 210 6.25 -4.96 -12.05
N GLY A 211 6.01 -4.04 -11.11
CA GLY A 211 5.94 -4.35 -9.69
C GLY A 211 4.69 -5.14 -9.30
N THR A 212 3.52 -4.76 -9.82
CA THR A 212 2.27 -5.51 -9.58
C THR A 212 2.34 -6.91 -10.18
N SER A 213 2.87 -7.07 -11.40
CA SER A 213 3.09 -8.41 -11.96
C SER A 213 4.02 -9.24 -11.07
N PHE A 214 5.15 -8.67 -10.65
CA PHE A 214 6.11 -9.40 -9.83
C PHE A 214 5.53 -9.92 -8.51
N MET A 215 4.76 -9.08 -7.80
CA MET A 215 4.08 -9.46 -6.56
C MET A 215 3.01 -10.54 -6.81
N ASN A 216 2.13 -10.31 -7.80
CA ASN A 216 1.00 -11.18 -8.07
C ASN A 216 1.45 -12.56 -8.55
N ASP A 217 2.51 -12.64 -9.37
CA ASP A 217 3.10 -13.91 -9.83
C ASP A 217 3.72 -14.73 -8.69
N ARG A 218 4.08 -14.08 -7.58
CA ARG A 218 4.59 -14.73 -6.36
C ARG A 218 3.53 -14.93 -5.29
N GLY A 219 2.28 -14.65 -5.65
CA GLY A 219 1.13 -14.86 -4.80
C GLY A 219 0.99 -13.85 -3.67
N LEU A 220 1.46 -12.61 -3.86
CA LEU A 220 1.25 -11.48 -2.96
C LEU A 220 0.40 -10.42 -3.68
N LEU A 221 -0.66 -9.97 -3.02
CA LEU A 221 -1.48 -8.83 -3.41
C LEU A 221 -1.31 -7.72 -2.36
N HIS A 222 -1.17 -6.48 -2.80
CA HIS A 222 -0.95 -5.29 -1.98
C HIS A 222 -2.25 -4.68 -1.45
N PHE A 223 -3.31 -4.69 -2.27
CA PHE A 223 -4.65 -4.14 -2.02
C PHE A 223 -4.78 -2.62 -1.81
N ASP A 224 -3.67 -1.91 -1.60
CA ASP A 224 -3.67 -0.49 -1.23
C ASP A 224 -2.50 0.30 -1.85
N ALA A 225 -2.14 -0.05 -3.08
CA ALA A 225 -1.01 0.55 -3.80
C ALA A 225 -1.34 1.93 -4.41
N HIS A 226 -1.91 2.85 -3.61
CA HIS A 226 -2.13 4.23 -4.04
C HIS A 226 -0.83 5.04 -4.02
N PHE A 227 -0.80 6.21 -4.67
CA PHE A 227 0.44 6.95 -4.89
C PHE A 227 1.10 7.53 -3.63
N GLU A 228 0.41 7.56 -2.49
CA GLU A 228 1.03 7.85 -1.18
C GLU A 228 1.71 6.63 -0.54
N ASN A 229 1.32 5.40 -0.91
CA ASN A 229 1.93 4.15 -0.42
C ASN A 229 3.02 3.63 -1.39
N ILE A 230 3.18 4.27 -2.54
CA ILE A 230 4.28 4.00 -3.47
C ILE A 230 5.32 5.12 -3.28
N LEU A 231 6.58 4.75 -3.08
CA LEU A 231 7.70 5.68 -2.94
C LEU A 231 8.54 5.70 -4.21
N THR A 232 9.37 6.73 -4.41
CA THR A 232 10.25 6.83 -5.58
C THR A 232 11.51 7.64 -5.29
N ASP A 233 12.60 7.28 -5.96
CA ASP A 233 13.84 8.06 -6.05
C ASP A 233 13.95 8.82 -7.38
N GLY A 234 12.87 8.81 -8.17
CA GLY A 234 12.80 9.35 -9.53
C GLY A 234 13.36 8.42 -10.61
N ARG A 235 13.86 7.23 -10.24
CA ARG A 235 14.43 6.24 -11.15
C ARG A 235 13.64 4.93 -11.15
N ARG A 236 12.95 4.61 -10.06
CA ARG A 236 12.06 3.44 -9.92
C ARG A 236 10.98 3.66 -8.87
N LEU A 237 9.99 2.77 -8.87
CA LEU A 237 8.97 2.74 -7.83
C LEU A 237 9.30 1.72 -6.74
N TYR A 238 8.91 2.06 -5.51
CA TYR A 238 9.04 1.20 -4.34
C TYR A 238 7.66 1.02 -3.71
N PHE A 239 7.13 -0.20 -3.76
CA PHE A 239 5.85 -0.53 -3.13
C PHE A 239 6.08 -0.65 -1.61
N ALA A 240 5.36 0.17 -0.84
CA ALA A 240 5.46 0.27 0.60
C ALA A 240 4.07 0.19 1.23
N ASP A 241 4.03 0.09 2.56
CA ASP A 241 2.79 -0.11 3.33
C ASP A 241 2.02 -1.39 2.96
N TYR A 242 2.26 -2.46 3.71
CA TYR A 242 1.60 -3.74 3.49
C TYR A 242 0.48 -4.01 4.50
N GLY A 243 -0.12 -2.96 5.07
CA GLY A 243 -1.19 -3.08 6.08
C GLY A 243 -2.42 -3.84 5.58
N LEU A 244 -2.65 -3.82 4.25
CA LEU A 244 -3.71 -4.56 3.57
C LEU A 244 -3.17 -5.67 2.65
N ALA A 245 -1.93 -6.11 2.81
CA ALA A 245 -1.43 -7.18 1.97
C ALA A 245 -2.17 -8.51 2.21
N LEU A 246 -2.39 -9.28 1.15
CA LEU A 246 -2.97 -10.62 1.16
C LEU A 246 -2.09 -11.55 0.34
N SER A 247 -1.70 -12.71 0.89
CA SER A 247 -0.89 -13.68 0.17
C SER A 247 -1.49 -15.07 0.23
N SER A 248 -1.40 -15.79 -0.89
CA SER A 248 -1.64 -17.25 -0.96
C SER A 248 -0.78 -18.09 0.00
N ARG A 249 0.28 -17.52 0.57
CA ARG A 249 1.16 -18.16 1.56
C ARG A 249 0.77 -17.86 3.00
N PHE A 250 -0.25 -17.04 3.23
CA PHE A 250 -0.79 -16.81 4.56
C PHE A 250 -1.68 -17.97 5.00
N ASP A 251 -1.93 -18.04 6.30
CA ASP A 251 -2.91 -18.96 6.88
C ASP A 251 -4.33 -18.43 6.59
N LEU A 252 -4.82 -18.74 5.39
CA LEU A 252 -6.10 -18.24 4.90
C LEU A 252 -7.23 -19.21 5.22
N SER A 253 -8.38 -18.66 5.65
CA SER A 253 -9.63 -19.42 5.61
C SER A 253 -10.03 -19.75 4.16
N PRO A 254 -10.93 -20.73 3.93
CA PRO A 254 -11.42 -21.03 2.57
C PRO A 254 -12.02 -19.81 1.86
N HIS A 255 -12.74 -18.95 2.60
CA HIS A 255 -13.31 -17.71 2.04
C HIS A 255 -12.25 -16.71 1.61
N GLU A 256 -11.15 -16.60 2.36
CA GLU A 256 -10.02 -15.73 2.00
C GLU A 256 -9.23 -16.27 0.83
N ALA A 257 -9.07 -17.60 0.72
CA ALA A 257 -8.44 -18.23 -0.43
C ALA A 257 -9.25 -17.99 -1.72
N ASP A 258 -10.58 -18.18 -1.66
CA ASP A 258 -11.49 -17.87 -2.78
C ASP A 258 -11.48 -16.37 -3.13
N PHE A 259 -11.39 -15.51 -2.11
CA PHE A 259 -11.23 -14.08 -2.32
C PHE A 259 -9.90 -13.78 -3.02
N PHE A 260 -8.78 -14.35 -2.56
CA PHE A 260 -7.47 -14.18 -3.18
C PHE A 260 -7.48 -14.58 -4.67
N GLU A 261 -8.00 -15.77 -5.00
CA GLU A 261 -8.01 -16.26 -6.39
C GLU A 261 -8.86 -15.37 -7.31
N ARG A 262 -9.97 -14.83 -6.81
CA ARG A 262 -10.79 -13.86 -7.57
C ARG A 262 -10.13 -12.49 -7.73
N HIS A 263 -9.13 -12.14 -6.93
CA HIS A 263 -8.51 -10.82 -6.89
C HIS A 263 -7.08 -10.77 -7.45
N ARG A 264 -6.63 -11.80 -8.15
CA ARG A 264 -5.26 -11.84 -8.71
C ARG A 264 -4.95 -10.71 -9.69
N THR A 265 -5.97 -10.09 -10.28
CA THR A 265 -5.84 -8.92 -11.16
C THR A 265 -5.99 -7.59 -10.42
N TYR A 266 -6.31 -7.60 -9.12
CA TYR A 266 -6.71 -6.41 -8.38
C TYR A 266 -5.65 -5.33 -8.40
N ASP A 267 -4.42 -5.59 -7.97
CA ASP A 267 -3.40 -4.53 -7.86
C ASP A 267 -3.08 -3.89 -9.19
N ARG A 268 -3.02 -4.69 -10.27
CA ARG A 268 -2.79 -4.17 -11.63
C ARG A 268 -3.97 -3.30 -12.08
N ALA A 269 -5.20 -3.76 -11.85
CA ALA A 269 -6.40 -2.99 -12.19
C ALA A 269 -6.50 -1.70 -11.38
N TYR A 270 -6.26 -1.79 -10.08
CA TYR A 270 -6.29 -0.67 -9.14
C TYR A 270 -5.25 0.38 -9.47
N THR A 271 -3.98 0.01 -9.61
CA THR A 271 -2.90 0.97 -9.84
C THR A 271 -3.00 1.68 -11.19
N LEU A 272 -3.43 0.98 -12.25
CA LEU A 272 -3.65 1.59 -13.56
C LEU A 272 -4.88 2.50 -13.57
N SER A 273 -5.97 2.08 -12.92
CA SER A 273 -7.14 2.94 -12.71
C SER A 273 -6.79 4.19 -11.90
N TYR A 274 -5.98 4.03 -10.84
CA TYR A 274 -5.50 5.13 -10.01
C TYR A 274 -4.66 6.11 -10.83
N LEU A 275 -3.78 5.61 -11.71
CA LEU A 275 -3.01 6.47 -12.62
C LEU A 275 -3.90 7.30 -13.54
N VAL A 276 -4.93 6.70 -14.16
CA VAL A 276 -5.87 7.45 -15.01
C VAL A 276 -6.62 8.51 -14.21
N ASN A 277 -7.14 8.14 -13.03
CA ASN A 277 -7.83 9.08 -12.15
C ASN A 277 -6.90 10.24 -11.73
N TRP A 278 -5.65 9.92 -11.39
CA TRP A 278 -4.64 10.91 -11.02
C TRP A 278 -4.29 11.83 -12.18
N LEU A 279 -4.10 11.32 -13.40
CA LEU A 279 -3.80 12.13 -14.58
C LEU A 279 -4.94 13.10 -14.89
N ILE A 280 -6.20 12.65 -14.80
CA ILE A 280 -7.34 13.50 -15.09
C ILE A 280 -7.46 14.66 -14.09
N SER A 281 -7.23 14.41 -12.80
CA SER A 281 -7.25 15.48 -11.81
C SER A 281 -5.98 16.35 -11.83
N GLY A 282 -4.80 15.73 -11.89
CA GLY A 282 -3.51 16.40 -11.75
C GLY A 282 -2.99 17.09 -13.01
N VAL A 283 -3.31 16.57 -14.20
CA VAL A 283 -2.88 17.12 -15.49
C VAL A 283 -3.99 17.97 -16.12
N TYR A 284 -5.23 17.46 -16.14
CA TYR A 284 -6.34 18.13 -16.83
C TYR A 284 -7.22 19.00 -15.90
N GLY A 285 -6.98 18.97 -14.58
CA GLY A 285 -7.65 19.85 -13.63
C GLY A 285 -9.13 19.52 -13.37
N TYR A 286 -9.57 18.28 -13.62
CA TYR A 286 -10.96 17.89 -13.39
C TYR A 286 -11.20 17.41 -11.95
N GLU A 287 -12.22 17.99 -11.33
CA GLU A 287 -12.80 17.57 -10.06
C GLU A 287 -13.59 16.25 -10.21
N ARG A 288 -13.95 15.60 -9.09
CA ARG A 288 -14.50 14.23 -9.05
C ARG A 288 -15.60 13.94 -10.08
N ALA A 289 -16.66 14.75 -10.13
CA ALA A 289 -17.78 14.51 -11.06
C ALA A 289 -17.37 14.66 -12.54
N GLY A 290 -16.52 15.65 -12.85
CA GLY A 290 -15.99 15.85 -14.18
C GLY A 290 -15.00 14.74 -14.59
N ARG A 291 -14.24 14.21 -13.62
CA ARG A 291 -13.31 13.10 -13.82
C ARG A 291 -14.03 11.83 -14.25
N GLU A 292 -15.08 11.43 -13.55
CA GLU A 292 -15.84 10.22 -13.87
C GLU A 292 -16.52 10.29 -15.25
N ALA A 293 -17.00 11.47 -15.64
CA ALA A 293 -17.56 11.69 -16.98
C ALA A 293 -16.47 11.57 -18.06
N LEU A 294 -15.29 12.17 -17.83
CA LEU A 294 -14.18 12.12 -18.78
C LEU A 294 -13.62 10.69 -18.92
N ILE A 295 -13.50 9.93 -17.83
CA ILE A 295 -13.09 8.53 -17.88
C ILE A 295 -14.03 7.73 -18.78
N ARG A 296 -15.35 7.91 -18.64
CA ARG A 296 -16.36 7.22 -19.47
C ARG A 296 -16.25 7.63 -20.94
N ALA A 297 -16.17 8.93 -21.23
CA ALA A 297 -15.99 9.42 -22.60
C ALA A 297 -14.72 8.83 -23.26
N CYS A 298 -13.59 8.81 -22.54
CA CYS A 298 -12.36 8.21 -23.04
C CYS A 298 -12.46 6.68 -23.21
N ALA A 299 -13.19 6.00 -22.33
CA ALA A 299 -13.45 4.56 -22.46
C ALA A 299 -14.28 4.24 -23.72
N GLU A 300 -15.14 5.17 -24.15
CA GLU A 300 -15.96 5.09 -25.37
C GLU A 300 -15.20 5.53 -26.64
N GLY A 301 -13.95 5.99 -26.50
CA GLY A 301 -13.06 6.33 -27.61
C GLY A 301 -12.87 7.83 -27.86
N GLU A 302 -13.43 8.69 -27.01
CA GLU A 302 -13.10 10.13 -27.06
C GLU A 302 -11.65 10.38 -26.65
N ARG A 303 -11.04 11.40 -27.24
CA ARG A 303 -9.67 11.80 -26.88
C ARG A 303 -9.69 12.63 -25.61
N PRO A 304 -8.73 12.45 -24.69
CA PRO A 304 -8.58 13.35 -23.56
C PRO A 304 -8.26 14.78 -24.02
N PRO A 305 -8.46 15.79 -23.16
CA PRO A 305 -8.10 17.18 -23.45
C PRO A 305 -6.63 17.34 -23.87
N ALA A 306 -6.33 18.46 -24.53
CA ALA A 306 -4.96 18.80 -24.90
C ALA A 306 -4.05 18.86 -23.67
N GLY A 307 -2.85 18.28 -23.79
CA GLY A 307 -1.86 18.20 -22.73
C GLY A 307 -0.68 17.31 -23.15
N PRO A 308 0.13 16.85 -22.18
CA PRO A 308 1.27 15.97 -22.43
C PRO A 308 0.86 14.71 -23.22
N SER A 309 1.67 14.34 -24.20
CA SER A 309 1.32 13.35 -25.22
C SER A 309 1.24 11.92 -24.66
N GLU A 310 2.16 11.57 -23.76
CA GLU A 310 2.17 10.28 -23.08
C GLU A 310 1.05 10.20 -22.05
N ALA A 311 0.77 11.30 -21.33
CA ALA A 311 -0.39 11.35 -20.43
C ALA A 311 -1.70 11.06 -21.18
N ALA A 312 -1.89 11.67 -22.35
CA ALA A 312 -3.05 11.41 -23.21
C ALA A 312 -3.09 9.95 -23.70
N ALA A 313 -1.94 9.38 -24.06
CA ALA A 313 -1.83 8.00 -24.51
C ALA A 313 -2.18 7.00 -23.40
N VAL A 314 -1.67 7.21 -22.18
CA VAL A 314 -1.95 6.38 -21.00
C VAL A 314 -3.43 6.45 -20.62
N VAL A 315 -4.03 7.65 -20.60
CA VAL A 315 -5.47 7.80 -20.32
C VAL A 315 -6.29 7.06 -21.38
N THR A 316 -5.98 7.24 -22.66
CA THR A 316 -6.70 6.54 -23.74
C THR A 316 -6.58 5.01 -23.60
N ARG A 317 -5.38 4.51 -23.26
CA ARG A 317 -5.10 3.08 -23.15
C ARG A 317 -5.83 2.43 -21.99
N HIS A 318 -5.92 3.10 -20.84
CA HIS A 318 -6.43 2.51 -19.60
C HIS A 318 -7.80 3.04 -19.18
N ALA A 319 -8.40 3.98 -19.90
CA ALA A 319 -9.74 4.50 -19.59
C ALA A 319 -10.82 3.40 -19.48
N PRO A 320 -10.88 2.36 -20.34
CA PRO A 320 -11.84 1.27 -20.15
C PRO A 320 -11.68 0.55 -18.81
N LEU A 321 -10.44 0.30 -18.39
CA LEU A 321 -10.15 -0.32 -17.10
C LEU A 321 -10.50 0.61 -15.94
N ALA A 322 -10.17 1.89 -16.06
CA ALA A 322 -10.48 2.90 -15.06
C ALA A 322 -11.98 3.07 -14.87
N ALA A 323 -12.78 3.04 -15.94
CA ALA A 323 -14.24 3.15 -15.88
C ALA A 323 -14.85 2.04 -15.01
N VAL A 324 -14.43 0.78 -15.25
CA VAL A 324 -14.92 -0.40 -14.52
C VAL A 324 -14.51 -0.37 -13.05
N VAL A 325 -13.25 -0.04 -12.78
CA VAL A 325 -12.74 0.00 -11.40
C VAL A 325 -13.37 1.17 -10.63
N THR A 326 -13.50 2.35 -11.25
CA THR A 326 -14.14 3.52 -10.61
C THR A 326 -15.61 3.27 -10.32
N ASP A 327 -16.37 2.65 -11.23
CA ASP A 327 -17.76 2.24 -10.98
C ASP A 327 -17.84 1.25 -9.80
N PHE A 328 -16.98 0.24 -9.80
CA PHE A 328 -16.91 -0.74 -8.71
C PHE A 328 -16.70 -0.07 -7.35
N TYR A 329 -15.75 0.87 -7.22
CA TYR A 329 -15.52 1.57 -5.95
C TYR A 329 -16.69 2.47 -5.54
N GLY A 330 -17.32 3.18 -6.49
CA GLY A 330 -18.49 4.00 -6.21
C GLY A 330 -19.60 3.16 -5.59
N ARG A 331 -19.92 2.02 -6.22
CA ARG A 331 -20.94 1.09 -5.71
C ARG A 331 -20.52 0.42 -4.40
N LEU A 332 -19.26 0.05 -4.26
CA LEU A 332 -18.73 -0.53 -3.02
C LEU A 332 -18.88 0.42 -1.83
N GLN A 333 -18.60 1.71 -2.03
CA GLN A 333 -18.66 2.73 -0.99
C GLN A 333 -20.09 3.18 -0.69
N ASP A 334 -20.90 3.40 -1.73
CA ASP A 334 -22.19 4.07 -1.62
C ASP A 334 -23.39 3.10 -1.53
N GLU A 335 -23.29 1.92 -2.16
CA GLU A 335 -24.39 0.94 -2.21
C GLU A 335 -24.21 -0.20 -1.20
N SER A 336 -23.13 -0.99 -1.32
CA SER A 336 -22.92 -2.19 -0.49
C SER A 336 -21.47 -2.67 -0.47
N ARG A 337 -21.03 -3.22 0.67
CA ARG A 337 -19.71 -3.87 0.82
C ARG A 337 -19.65 -5.26 0.17
N GLU A 338 -20.78 -5.77 -0.30
CA GLU A 338 -20.88 -7.08 -0.97
C GLU A 338 -20.89 -6.97 -2.50
N ILE A 339 -20.70 -5.76 -3.06
CA ILE A 339 -20.56 -5.59 -4.51
C ILE A 339 -19.43 -6.51 -5.01
N PRO A 340 -19.71 -7.42 -5.97
CA PRO A 340 -18.71 -8.37 -6.42
C PRO A 340 -17.63 -7.66 -7.24
N TYR A 341 -16.37 -8.04 -7.02
CA TYR A 341 -15.25 -7.57 -7.84
C TYR A 341 -15.48 -7.94 -9.32
N PRO A 342 -15.38 -6.99 -10.28
CA PRO A 342 -15.73 -7.19 -11.69
C PRO A 342 -14.62 -7.94 -12.45
N LEU A 343 -14.25 -9.12 -11.98
CA LEU A 343 -13.13 -9.93 -12.50
C LEU A 343 -13.25 -10.22 -13.99
N GLU A 344 -14.42 -10.67 -14.45
CA GLU A 344 -14.61 -11.06 -15.86
C GLU A 344 -14.56 -9.87 -16.82
N GLU A 345 -14.95 -8.68 -16.37
CA GLU A 345 -14.80 -7.47 -17.17
C GLU A 345 -13.35 -6.99 -17.21
N ILE A 346 -12.67 -7.01 -16.06
CA ILE A 346 -11.25 -6.68 -15.96
C ILE A 346 -10.39 -7.63 -16.80
N ARG A 347 -10.67 -8.95 -16.80
CA ARG A 347 -9.97 -9.93 -17.64
C ARG A 347 -10.11 -9.61 -19.12
N ARG A 348 -11.34 -9.35 -19.59
CA ARG A 348 -11.59 -8.97 -21.00
C ARG A 348 -10.83 -7.72 -21.43
N ILE A 349 -10.57 -6.79 -20.51
CA ILE A 349 -9.81 -5.57 -20.78
C ILE A 349 -8.30 -5.81 -20.75
N LEU A 350 -7.81 -6.63 -19.81
CA LEU A 350 -6.39 -6.90 -19.62
C LEU A 350 -5.81 -7.96 -20.56
N GLU A 351 -6.66 -8.82 -21.14
CA GLU A 351 -6.24 -9.79 -22.15
C GLU A 351 -5.78 -9.08 -23.43
N PRO A 352 -4.65 -9.49 -24.03
CA PRO A 352 -4.24 -8.94 -25.32
C PRO A 352 -5.34 -9.22 -26.34
N ARG A 353 -5.85 -8.17 -27.00
CA ARG A 353 -6.58 -8.36 -28.25
C ARG A 353 -5.57 -8.94 -29.24
N GLY A 354 -5.77 -10.22 -29.59
CA GLY A 354 -4.87 -10.99 -30.45
C GLY A 354 -4.70 -10.43 -31.85
#